data_AF-A0A6A5XYK8-F1
#
_entry.id   AF-A0A6A5XYK8-F1
#
_cell.length_a   1.000
_cell.length_b   1.000
_cell.length_c   1.000
_cell.angle_alpha   90.00
_cell.angle_beta   90.00
_cell.angle_gamma   90.00
#
_symmetry.space_group_name_H-M   'P 1'
#
loop_
_entity.id
_entity.type
_entity.pdbx_description
1 polymer ?
#
loop_
_entity_poly.entity_id
_entity_poly.type
_entity_poly.pdbx_seq_one_letter_code
_entity_poly.pdbx_strand_id
1 'polypeptide(L)'
;MMAPLNNVTPTHGRTAKLYKYPLDWALIKLRENVQLNNTIEDLPDDFRTGLREGQCVDKWSHLDFHGMNELTVAKKGARTGWTMGRLRDEYFAINPQSEVAETMAKSFGYTTEDYGIAYSVYSPDGPIEEGDSGSILLDAKTGIWVALVYGNFNRAQMGLVTPIHLTIEDIQLKTGYVVVSPACEEIDWSGGRREVQLECSSNGDAIF
;
A
#
# COMPACT_ATOMS: atom_id res chain seq x y z
N MET A 1 -15.65 17.71 32.32
CA MET A 1 -14.46 17.10 32.95
C MET A 1 -14.65 15.58 32.82
N MET A 2 -14.04 14.96 31.81
CA MET A 2 -14.17 13.54 31.50
C MET A 2 -12.79 12.89 31.59
N ALA A 3 -12.74 11.73 32.24
CA ALA A 3 -11.54 10.97 32.56
C ALA A 3 -10.84 10.40 31.32
N PRO A 4 -9.51 10.20 31.37
CA PRO A 4 -8.73 9.65 30.25
C PRO A 4 -9.02 8.16 30.06
N LEU A 5 -9.12 7.74 28.79
CA LEU A 5 -9.25 6.33 28.41
C LEU A 5 -7.94 5.58 28.64
N ASN A 6 -8.13 4.35 29.10
CA ASN A 6 -7.14 3.48 29.73
C ASN A 6 -5.99 3.02 28.82
N ASN A 7 -4.89 2.73 29.50
CA ASN A 7 -3.71 2.02 29.02
C ASN A 7 -4.08 0.68 28.36
N VAL A 8 -3.71 0.51 27.09
CA VAL A 8 -3.59 -0.81 26.49
C VAL A 8 -2.20 -1.34 26.82
N THR A 9 -2.14 -2.36 27.67
CA THR A 9 -0.91 -3.08 28.00
C THR A 9 -0.61 -4.10 26.89
N PRO A 10 0.51 -4.02 26.16
CA PRO A 10 0.86 -5.05 25.17
C PRO A 10 1.45 -6.26 25.89
N THR A 11 0.72 -7.37 25.89
CA THR A 11 1.22 -8.68 26.30
C THR A 11 2.15 -9.25 25.22
N HIS A 12 3.42 -8.84 25.25
CA HIS A 12 4.65 -9.63 24.97
C HIS A 12 5.82 -8.68 24.66
N GLY A 13 6.61 -8.34 25.68
CA GLY A 13 8.07 -8.21 25.59
C GLY A 13 8.76 -7.17 24.69
N ARG A 14 8.04 -6.36 23.90
CA ARG A 14 8.58 -5.18 23.23
C ARG A 14 7.57 -4.05 23.41
N THR A 15 7.99 -2.94 24.01
CA THR A 15 7.28 -1.67 23.85
C THR A 15 7.16 -1.43 22.35
N ALA A 16 5.96 -1.62 21.79
CA ALA A 16 5.71 -1.39 20.38
C ALA A 16 5.98 0.10 20.13
N LYS A 17 7.15 0.40 19.58
CA LYS A 17 7.45 1.73 19.08
C LYS A 17 6.43 1.96 17.97
N LEU A 18 5.47 2.85 18.21
CA LEU A 18 4.44 3.18 17.24
C LEU A 18 5.16 3.88 16.08
N TYR A 19 5.54 3.13 15.06
CA TYR A 19 6.22 3.67 13.91
C TYR A 19 5.24 4.59 13.16
N LYS A 20 5.63 5.84 12.96
CA LYS A 20 4.84 6.80 12.18
C LYS A 20 5.19 6.65 10.72
N TYR A 21 4.38 5.91 9.99
CA TYR A 21 4.52 5.84 8.55
C TYR A 21 3.87 7.07 7.92
N PRO A 22 4.50 7.71 6.93
CA PRO A 22 3.84 8.73 6.13
C PRO A 22 2.70 8.06 5.37
N LEU A 23 1.48 8.39 5.78
CA LEU A 23 0.26 7.87 5.22
C LEU A 23 -0.65 9.06 4.94
N ASP A 24 -0.97 9.26 3.67
CA ASP A 24 -1.97 10.21 3.23
C ASP A 24 -3.02 9.42 2.45
N TRP A 25 -4.17 9.19 3.09
CA TRP A 25 -5.30 8.50 2.49
C TRP A 25 -6.58 9.29 2.78
N ALA A 26 -7.53 9.18 1.87
CA ALA A 26 -8.83 9.80 2.01
C ALA A 26 -9.93 8.74 1.82
N LEU A 27 -10.96 8.81 2.66
CA LEU A 27 -12.17 8.04 2.43
C LEU A 27 -13.04 8.77 1.40
N ILE A 28 -13.11 8.22 0.18
CA ILE A 28 -13.88 8.80 -0.92
C ILE A 28 -15.13 7.97 -1.13
N LYS A 29 -16.30 8.59 -1.00
CA LYS A 29 -17.56 7.97 -1.43
C LYS A 29 -17.68 8.10 -2.94
N LEU A 30 -17.63 6.98 -3.63
CA LEU A 30 -17.89 6.94 -5.06
C LEU A 30 -19.37 7.23 -5.34
N ARG A 31 -19.64 7.81 -6.51
CA ARG A 31 -21.01 7.93 -7.02
C ARG A 31 -21.55 6.53 -7.32
N GLU A 32 -22.86 6.37 -7.23
CA GLU A 32 -23.53 5.15 -7.69
C GLU A 32 -23.11 4.85 -9.13
N ASN A 33 -22.83 3.58 -9.43
CA ASN A 33 -22.39 3.05 -10.73
C ASN A 33 -20.95 3.37 -11.17
N VAL A 34 -20.06 3.84 -10.29
CA VAL A 34 -18.62 3.83 -10.58
C VAL A 34 -18.08 2.43 -10.27
N GLN A 35 -17.67 1.71 -11.31
CA GLN A 35 -16.99 0.42 -11.15
C GLN A 35 -15.50 0.66 -10.92
N LEU A 36 -14.95 0.01 -9.91
CA LEU A 36 -13.52 -0.16 -9.73
C LEU A 36 -13.17 -1.60 -10.10
N ASN A 37 -12.12 -1.76 -10.89
CA ASN A 37 -11.65 -3.07 -11.31
C ASN A 37 -10.28 -3.33 -10.69
N ASN A 38 -10.13 -4.49 -10.05
CA ASN A 38 -8.88 -4.94 -9.44
C ASN A 38 -8.21 -6.00 -10.31
N THR A 39 -8.10 -5.74 -11.62
CA THR A 39 -7.36 -6.60 -12.53
C THR A 39 -6.13 -5.90 -13.09
N ILE A 40 -5.11 -6.68 -13.42
CA ILE A 40 -3.95 -6.21 -14.16
C ILE A 40 -4.36 -5.78 -15.58
N GLU A 41 -4.04 -4.54 -15.97
CA GLU A 41 -4.35 -3.96 -17.28
C GLU A 41 -3.09 -3.36 -17.92
N ASP A 42 -3.02 -3.40 -19.26
CA ASP A 42 -1.94 -2.84 -20.08
C ASP A 42 -0.55 -3.37 -19.67
N LEU A 43 -0.46 -4.66 -19.35
CA LEU A 43 0.81 -5.28 -18.98
C LEU A 43 1.69 -5.43 -20.24
N PRO A 44 2.91 -4.85 -20.30
CA PRO A 44 3.75 -4.98 -21.48
C PRO A 44 4.13 -6.44 -21.75
N ASP A 45 4.12 -6.86 -23.01
CA ASP A 45 4.43 -8.24 -23.43
C ASP A 45 5.84 -8.70 -22.98
N ASP A 46 6.77 -7.76 -22.86
CA ASP A 46 8.16 -8.00 -22.45
C ASP A 46 8.40 -7.83 -20.94
N PHE A 47 7.34 -7.58 -20.16
CA PHE A 47 7.43 -7.37 -18.72
C PHE A 47 7.69 -8.71 -18.00
N ARG A 48 8.94 -8.94 -17.57
CA ARG A 48 9.41 -10.22 -17.02
C ARG A 48 8.91 -10.47 -15.59
N THR A 49 7.67 -10.91 -15.47
CA THR A 49 6.96 -11.06 -14.20
C THR A 49 6.13 -12.36 -14.16
N GLY A 50 5.58 -12.70 -12.99
CA GLY A 50 4.58 -13.77 -12.85
C GLY A 50 3.14 -13.30 -13.08
N LEU A 51 2.93 -11.97 -13.14
CA LEU A 51 1.64 -11.35 -13.41
C LEU A 51 1.15 -11.61 -14.83
N ARG A 52 -0.16 -11.59 -15.02
CA ARG A 52 -0.83 -11.74 -16.32
C ARG A 52 -1.87 -10.66 -16.52
N GLU A 53 -2.04 -10.19 -17.75
CA GLU A 53 -3.17 -9.31 -18.08
C GLU A 53 -4.51 -9.99 -17.75
N GLY A 54 -5.45 -9.22 -17.20
CA GLY A 54 -6.73 -9.71 -16.68
C GLY A 54 -6.64 -10.47 -15.36
N GLN A 55 -5.44 -10.65 -14.78
CA GLN A 55 -5.30 -11.30 -13.47
C GLN A 55 -5.96 -10.46 -12.39
N CYS A 56 -6.85 -11.08 -11.61
CA CYS A 56 -7.42 -10.52 -10.41
C CYS A 56 -6.36 -10.34 -9.30
N VAL A 57 -6.37 -9.17 -8.66
CA VAL A 57 -5.51 -8.81 -7.53
C VAL A 57 -6.35 -8.41 -6.32
N ASP A 58 -6.99 -9.39 -5.69
CA ASP A 58 -7.96 -9.27 -4.58
C ASP A 58 -7.38 -9.54 -3.18
N LYS A 59 -6.05 -9.68 -3.08
CA LYS A 59 -5.37 -10.06 -1.84
C LYS A 59 -4.27 -9.08 -1.50
N TRP A 60 -4.17 -8.78 -0.22
CA TRP A 60 -3.02 -8.10 0.36
C TRP A 60 -2.35 -8.98 1.40
N SER A 61 -1.14 -8.61 1.77
CA SER A 61 -0.31 -9.37 2.68
C SER A 61 -0.03 -8.64 3.99
N HIS A 62 0.01 -9.41 5.08
CA HIS A 62 0.52 -8.97 6.38
C HIS A 62 2.02 -9.28 6.46
N LEU A 63 2.79 -8.71 5.54
CA LEU A 63 4.25 -8.91 5.51
C LEU A 63 4.93 -7.95 6.46
N ASP A 64 5.60 -8.49 7.47
CA ASP A 64 6.72 -7.80 8.09
C ASP A 64 7.89 -7.87 7.12
N PHE A 65 8.38 -6.70 6.67
CA PHE A 65 9.50 -6.64 5.74
C PHE A 65 10.83 -6.98 6.41
N HIS A 66 10.86 -7.12 7.74
CA HIS A 66 12.02 -7.59 8.47
C HIS A 66 12.44 -9.00 8.04
N GLY A 67 13.68 -9.13 7.56
CA GLY A 67 14.23 -10.38 7.02
C GLY A 67 13.75 -10.73 5.61
N MET A 68 12.95 -9.89 4.96
CA MET A 68 12.55 -10.08 3.56
C MET A 68 13.61 -9.52 2.62
N ASN A 69 14.70 -10.26 2.47
CA ASN A 69 15.71 -9.91 1.49
C ASN A 69 15.19 -10.19 0.07
N GLU A 70 15.11 -9.13 -0.73
CA GLU A 70 14.96 -9.17 -2.20
C GLU A 70 13.60 -9.62 -2.76
N LEU A 71 12.49 -9.34 -2.06
CA LEU A 71 11.17 -9.52 -2.67
C LEU A 71 11.05 -8.67 -3.94
N THR A 72 10.83 -9.34 -5.08
CA THR A 72 10.62 -8.65 -6.35
C THR A 72 9.17 -8.18 -6.42
N VAL A 73 9.01 -6.88 -6.65
CA VAL A 73 7.72 -6.21 -6.68
C VAL A 73 7.50 -5.53 -8.02
N ALA A 74 6.24 -5.34 -8.39
CA ALA A 74 5.83 -4.61 -9.58
C ALA A 74 4.73 -3.60 -9.22
N LYS A 75 4.66 -2.48 -9.94
CA LYS A 75 3.56 -1.52 -9.86
C LYS A 75 3.17 -1.01 -11.24
N LYS A 76 1.95 -0.50 -11.36
CA LYS A 76 1.52 0.40 -12.44
C LYS A 76 1.37 1.81 -11.87
N GLY A 77 2.31 2.70 -12.19
CA GLY A 77 2.25 4.12 -11.83
C GLY A 77 1.55 4.94 -12.90
N ALA A 78 0.88 6.02 -12.53
CA ALA A 78 0.20 6.89 -13.49
C ALA A 78 1.18 7.59 -14.45
N ARG A 79 2.42 7.82 -14.01
CA ARG A 79 3.45 8.50 -14.80
C ARG A 79 4.37 7.52 -15.52
N THR A 80 4.86 6.51 -14.82
CA THR A 80 5.87 5.60 -15.37
C THR A 80 5.29 4.29 -15.91
N GLY A 81 4.00 4.05 -15.75
CA GLY A 81 3.37 2.78 -16.14
C GLY A 81 3.91 1.61 -15.31
N TRP A 82 4.04 0.44 -15.97
CA TRP A 82 4.53 -0.77 -15.33
C TRP A 82 6.04 -0.71 -15.09
N THR A 83 6.44 -0.86 -13.83
CA THR A 83 7.86 -0.91 -13.42
C THR A 83 8.06 -2.00 -12.38
N MET A 84 9.24 -2.64 -12.39
CA MET A 84 9.62 -3.60 -11.35
C MET A 84 10.61 -2.99 -10.36
N GLY A 85 10.73 -3.60 -9.18
CA GLY A 85 11.74 -3.24 -8.19
C GLY A 85 12.00 -4.38 -7.23
N ARG A 86 12.91 -4.13 -6.29
CA ARG A 86 13.24 -5.03 -5.20
C ARG A 86 13.06 -4.31 -3.89
N LEU A 87 12.21 -4.87 -3.05
CA LEU A 87 12.01 -4.39 -1.69
C LEU A 87 13.29 -4.66 -0.88
N ARG A 88 13.69 -3.69 -0.05
CA ARG A 88 14.82 -3.83 0.86
C ARG A 88 14.32 -3.91 2.31
N ASP A 89 15.02 -4.72 3.09
CA ASP A 89 14.86 -4.85 4.55
C ASP A 89 15.47 -3.65 5.33
N GLU A 90 15.66 -2.52 4.68
CA GLU A 90 16.21 -1.32 5.29
C GLU A 90 15.10 -0.29 5.40
N TYR A 91 14.79 0.07 6.65
CA TYR A 91 13.91 1.20 6.91
C TYR A 91 14.68 2.51 6.76
N PHE A 92 14.02 3.48 6.15
CA PHE A 92 14.49 4.83 5.98
C PHE A 92 13.82 5.74 7.01
N ALA A 93 14.63 6.41 7.83
CA ALA A 93 14.15 7.39 8.81
C ALA A 93 13.93 8.75 8.14
N ILE A 94 12.71 9.25 8.25
CA ILE A 94 12.28 10.56 7.73
C ILE A 94 12.39 11.57 8.86
N ASN A 95 13.53 12.23 8.93
CA ASN A 95 13.92 13.12 10.02
C ASN A 95 14.40 14.46 9.43
N PRO A 96 14.07 15.63 10.05
CA PRO A 96 14.56 16.93 9.60
C PRO A 96 16.08 17.08 9.56
N GLN A 97 16.86 16.25 10.27
CA GLN A 97 18.33 16.25 10.23
C GLN A 97 18.91 15.51 9.01
N SER A 98 18.11 14.74 8.29
CA SER A 98 18.54 14.09 7.05
C SER A 98 18.41 15.08 5.91
N GLU A 99 19.53 15.46 5.28
CA GLU A 99 19.53 16.37 4.12
C GLU A 99 18.61 15.87 3.00
N VAL A 100 18.51 14.54 2.85
CA VAL A 100 17.68 13.90 1.82
C VAL A 100 16.21 13.88 2.21
N ALA A 101 15.88 13.85 3.51
CA ALA A 101 14.51 13.73 4.00
C ALA A 101 13.93 15.02 4.59
N GLU A 102 14.71 16.09 4.71
CA GLU A 102 14.34 17.32 5.43
C GLU A 102 13.02 17.90 4.94
N THR A 103 12.86 18.01 3.62
CA THR A 103 11.64 18.56 3.02
C THR A 103 10.43 17.69 3.33
N MET A 104 10.58 16.37 3.23
CA MET A 104 9.52 15.41 3.55
C MET A 104 9.17 15.45 5.05
N ALA A 105 10.18 15.47 5.92
CA ALA A 105 9.99 15.56 7.36
C ALA A 105 9.23 16.82 7.76
N LYS A 106 9.56 17.98 7.16
CA LYS A 106 8.83 19.23 7.36
C LYS A 106 7.38 19.14 6.91
N SER A 107 7.10 18.56 5.74
CA SER A 107 5.74 18.41 5.22
C SER A 107 4.83 17.57 6.12
N PHE A 108 5.39 16.52 6.74
CA PHE A 108 4.65 15.66 7.67
C PHE A 108 4.73 16.12 9.14
N GLY A 109 5.40 17.24 9.42
CA GLY A 109 5.55 17.76 10.78
C GLY A 109 6.41 16.89 11.71
N TYR A 110 7.31 16.07 11.16
CA TYR A 110 8.21 15.23 11.92
C TYR A 110 9.35 16.03 12.58
N THR A 111 9.75 15.62 13.79
CA THR A 111 10.88 16.19 14.52
C THR A 111 12.02 15.16 14.64
N THR A 112 13.16 15.57 15.21
CA THR A 112 14.27 14.66 15.49
C THR A 112 13.88 13.55 16.46
N GLU A 113 13.05 13.90 17.46
CA GLU A 113 12.57 13.00 18.51
C GLU A 113 11.35 12.18 18.06
N ASP A 114 10.62 12.67 17.06
CA ASP A 114 9.37 12.12 16.54
C ASP A 114 9.40 12.05 15.01
N TYR A 115 10.18 11.09 14.51
CA TYR A 115 10.48 10.92 13.09
C TYR A 115 9.59 9.87 12.41
N GLY A 116 9.39 10.03 11.10
CA GLY A 116 8.67 9.07 10.30
C GLY A 116 9.54 7.89 9.85
N ILE A 117 8.93 6.77 9.50
CA ILE A 117 9.63 5.61 8.93
C ILE A 117 8.98 5.21 7.62
N ALA A 118 9.81 4.79 6.67
CA ALA A 118 9.37 4.14 5.45
C ALA A 118 10.29 2.98 5.09
N TYR A 119 9.80 2.10 4.24
CA TYR A 119 10.64 1.12 3.58
C TYR A 119 11.05 1.63 2.21
N SER A 120 12.09 1.00 1.66
CA SER A 120 12.59 1.35 0.34
C SER A 120 12.43 0.22 -0.66
N VAL A 121 12.09 0.60 -1.89
CA VAL A 121 12.16 -0.27 -3.04
C VAL A 121 13.21 0.28 -4.00
N TYR A 122 14.13 -0.57 -4.41
CA TYR A 122 15.14 -0.24 -5.41
C TYR A 122 14.66 -0.70 -6.79
N SER A 123 14.63 0.19 -7.77
CA SER A 123 14.29 -0.18 -9.15
C SER A 123 15.46 0.12 -10.10
N PRO A 124 16.12 -0.92 -10.64
CA PRO A 124 17.18 -0.73 -11.62
C PRO A 124 16.65 -0.31 -13.00
N ASP A 125 15.40 -0.68 -13.33
CA ASP A 125 14.84 -0.57 -14.68
C ASP A 125 14.02 0.71 -14.90
N GLY A 126 13.77 1.51 -13.85
CA GLY A 126 13.13 2.82 -13.96
C GLY A 126 12.64 3.33 -12.60
N PRO A 127 12.94 4.59 -12.23
CA PRO A 127 12.59 5.08 -10.91
C PRO A 127 11.06 5.10 -10.70
N ILE A 128 10.64 4.91 -9.45
CA ILE A 128 9.37 5.49 -9.00
C ILE A 128 9.51 7.00 -9.16
N GLU A 129 8.66 7.63 -9.96
CA GLU A 129 8.71 9.07 -10.23
C GLU A 129 7.62 9.84 -9.48
N GLU A 130 7.81 11.16 -9.40
CA GLU A 130 6.78 12.07 -8.94
C GLU A 130 5.55 11.96 -9.85
N GLY A 131 4.42 11.53 -9.27
CA GLY A 131 3.20 11.18 -10.00
C GLY A 131 2.83 9.71 -9.89
N ASP A 132 3.72 8.85 -9.39
CA ASP A 132 3.41 7.45 -9.08
C ASP A 132 2.93 7.24 -7.63
N SER A 133 2.92 8.28 -6.81
CA SER A 133 2.39 8.21 -5.43
C SER A 133 0.94 7.71 -5.43
N GLY A 134 0.62 6.84 -4.49
CA GLY A 134 -0.67 6.14 -4.40
C GLY A 134 -0.72 4.82 -5.19
N SER A 135 0.29 4.51 -6.01
CA SER A 135 0.35 3.20 -6.67
C SER A 135 0.62 2.06 -5.68
N ILE A 136 0.01 0.91 -5.94
CA ILE A 136 0.18 -0.30 -5.15
C ILE A 136 1.34 -1.12 -5.73
N LEU A 137 2.24 -1.56 -4.85
CA LEU A 137 3.25 -2.56 -5.15
C LEU A 137 2.67 -3.95 -4.93
N LEU A 138 2.77 -4.76 -5.97
CA LEU A 138 2.38 -6.16 -6.02
C LEU A 138 3.62 -7.04 -5.89
N ASP A 139 3.51 -8.19 -5.25
CA ASP A 139 4.46 -9.28 -5.45
C ASP A 139 4.43 -9.65 -6.94
N ALA A 140 5.56 -9.46 -7.62
CA ALA A 140 5.67 -9.68 -9.06
C ALA A 140 5.33 -11.12 -9.46
N LYS A 141 5.43 -12.08 -8.54
CA LYS A 141 5.07 -13.48 -8.83
C LYS A 141 3.59 -13.76 -8.69
N THR A 142 2.93 -13.18 -7.69
CA THR A 142 1.59 -13.63 -7.25
C THR A 142 0.49 -12.59 -7.42
N GLY A 143 0.83 -11.31 -7.58
CA GLY A 143 -0.15 -10.22 -7.64
C GLY A 143 -0.69 -9.80 -6.27
N ILE A 144 -0.18 -10.36 -5.17
CA ILE A 144 -0.58 -9.96 -3.82
C ILE A 144 -0.09 -8.55 -3.53
N TRP A 145 -0.92 -7.70 -2.94
CA TRP A 145 -0.54 -6.34 -2.55
C TRP A 145 0.44 -6.40 -1.37
N VAL A 146 1.54 -5.67 -1.49
CA VAL A 146 2.66 -5.67 -0.54
C VAL A 146 2.82 -4.33 0.12
N ALA A 147 2.82 -3.25 -0.66
CA ALA A 147 3.07 -1.90 -0.15
C ALA A 147 2.36 -0.83 -0.97
N LEU A 148 2.23 0.36 -0.40
CA LEU A 148 1.77 1.57 -1.06
C LEU A 148 2.96 2.49 -1.32
N VAL A 149 3.10 2.98 -2.54
CA VAL A 149 4.10 3.99 -2.90
C VAL A 149 3.62 5.36 -2.43
N TYR A 150 4.45 6.11 -1.72
CA TYR A 150 4.10 7.48 -1.32
C TYR A 150 5.11 8.54 -1.77
N GLY A 151 6.35 8.14 -2.05
CA GLY A 151 7.38 9.09 -2.50
C GLY A 151 8.58 8.42 -3.15
N ASN A 152 9.58 9.23 -3.49
CA ASN A 152 10.83 8.76 -4.07
C ASN A 152 12.04 9.54 -3.58
N PHE A 153 13.22 8.97 -3.84
CA PHE A 153 14.50 9.64 -3.81
C PHE A 153 15.19 9.46 -5.15
N ASN A 154 14.93 10.40 -6.06
CA ASN A 154 15.42 10.39 -7.44
C ASN A 154 16.94 10.16 -7.55
N ARG A 155 17.75 10.66 -6.59
CA ARG A 155 19.21 10.49 -6.60
C ARG A 155 19.69 9.05 -6.36
N ALA A 156 18.85 8.20 -5.76
CA ALA A 156 19.22 6.85 -5.35
C ALA A 156 18.44 5.75 -6.10
N GLN A 157 17.57 6.09 -7.05
CA GLN A 157 16.64 5.15 -7.70
C GLN A 157 15.81 4.36 -6.69
N MET A 158 15.46 5.02 -5.57
CA MET A 158 14.70 4.43 -4.48
C MET A 158 13.30 5.03 -4.46
N GLY A 159 12.29 4.17 -4.43
CA GLY A 159 10.95 4.55 -4.02
C GLY A 159 10.79 4.34 -2.52
N LEU A 160 9.95 5.17 -1.92
CA LEU A 160 9.55 5.04 -0.53
C LEU A 160 8.15 4.51 -0.43
N VAL A 161 7.99 3.53 0.45
CA VAL A 161 6.81 2.69 0.50
C VAL A 161 6.40 2.42 1.93
N THR A 162 5.10 2.27 2.13
CA THR A 162 4.51 1.84 3.40
C THR A 162 3.89 0.45 3.21
N PRO A 163 4.15 -0.52 4.09
CA PRO A 163 3.50 -1.83 4.03
C PRO A 163 1.98 -1.70 3.96
N ILE A 164 1.34 -2.46 3.07
CA ILE A 164 -0.08 -2.28 2.81
C ILE A 164 -0.94 -2.60 4.04
N HIS A 165 -0.56 -3.61 4.83
CA HIS A 165 -1.28 -3.97 6.05
C HIS A 165 -1.31 -2.83 7.07
N LEU A 166 -0.24 -2.04 7.18
CA LEU A 166 -0.21 -0.89 8.09
C LEU A 166 -1.12 0.24 7.62
N THR A 167 -1.25 0.41 6.30
CA THR A 167 -2.21 1.36 5.71
C THR A 167 -3.64 0.92 6.03
N ILE A 168 -3.93 -0.36 5.85
CA ILE A 168 -5.25 -0.94 6.16
C ILE A 168 -5.56 -0.83 7.65
N GLU A 169 -4.62 -1.17 8.53
CA GLU A 169 -4.77 -1.06 9.97
C GLU A 169 -5.05 0.39 10.42
N ASP A 170 -4.34 1.38 9.86
CA ASP A 170 -4.61 2.80 10.15
C ASP A 170 -6.00 3.23 9.67
N ILE A 171 -6.43 2.82 8.47
CA ILE A 171 -7.80 3.08 7.99
C ILE A 171 -8.83 2.51 8.97
N GLN A 172 -8.69 1.24 9.37
CA GLN A 172 -9.62 0.61 10.29
C GLN A 172 -9.63 1.30 11.66
N LEU A 173 -8.46 1.66 12.18
CA LEU A 173 -8.30 2.35 13.46
C LEU A 173 -8.96 3.74 13.44
N LYS A 174 -8.77 4.51 12.37
CA LYS A 174 -9.30 5.88 12.26
C LYS A 174 -10.79 5.92 11.96
N THR A 175 -11.29 4.97 11.18
CA THR A 175 -12.68 4.97 10.73
C THR A 175 -13.62 4.12 11.59
N GLY A 176 -13.08 3.14 12.31
CA GLY A 176 -13.86 2.13 13.02
C GLY A 176 -14.52 1.08 12.12
N TYR A 177 -14.25 1.10 10.81
CA TYR A 177 -14.75 0.11 9.85
C TYR A 177 -13.73 -1.00 9.60
N VAL A 178 -14.20 -2.13 9.08
CA VAL A 178 -13.36 -3.23 8.58
C VAL A 178 -13.10 -2.99 7.09
N VAL A 179 -11.84 -3.08 6.67
CA VAL A 179 -11.48 -3.07 5.25
C VAL A 179 -11.61 -4.49 4.72
N VAL A 180 -12.37 -4.65 3.64
CA VAL A 180 -12.60 -5.94 2.97
C VAL A 180 -11.74 -6.08 1.72
N SER A 181 -11.50 -7.32 1.30
CA SER A 181 -10.73 -7.63 0.09
C SER A 181 -11.30 -6.88 -1.12
N PRO A 182 -10.45 -6.35 -2.02
CA PRO A 182 -10.93 -5.73 -3.24
C PRO A 182 -11.65 -6.79 -4.08
N ALA A 183 -12.86 -6.49 -4.54
CA ALA A 183 -13.58 -7.41 -5.41
C ALA A 183 -12.97 -7.41 -6.82
N CYS A 184 -12.92 -8.58 -7.45
CA CYS A 184 -12.71 -8.69 -8.89
C CYS A 184 -14.04 -9.02 -9.54
N GLU A 185 -14.39 -8.33 -10.61
CA GLU A 185 -15.49 -8.78 -11.46
C GLU A 185 -15.03 -10.05 -12.19
N GLU A 186 -15.79 -11.15 -12.08
CA GLU A 186 -15.61 -12.29 -12.98
C GLU A 186 -15.95 -11.83 -14.40
N ILE A 187 -14.92 -11.64 -15.22
CA ILE A 187 -15.11 -11.44 -16.67
C ILE A 187 -15.54 -12.79 -17.25
N ASP A 188 -16.86 -12.96 -17.40
CA ASP A 188 -17.42 -14.08 -18.15
C ASP A 188 -17.16 -13.86 -19.65
N TRP A 189 -16.13 -14.54 -20.16
CA TRP A 189 -15.79 -14.55 -21.59
C TRP A 189 -16.87 -15.16 -22.49
N SER A 190 -17.96 -15.70 -21.93
CA SER A 190 -19.13 -16.18 -22.69
C SER A 190 -20.14 -15.09 -23.07
N GLY A 191 -19.90 -13.83 -22.68
CA GLY A 191 -20.75 -12.69 -23.06
C GLY A 191 -21.96 -12.46 -22.15
N GLY A 192 -22.05 -13.19 -21.03
CA GLY A 192 -23.06 -12.96 -19.99
C GLY A 192 -22.51 -12.13 -18.83
N ARG A 193 -22.80 -10.83 -18.79
CA ARG A 193 -22.55 -10.01 -17.58
C ARG A 193 -23.36 -10.58 -16.41
N ARG A 194 -22.68 -11.04 -15.36
CA ARG A 194 -23.28 -11.17 -14.02
C ARG A 194 -22.90 -9.93 -13.21
N GLU A 195 -23.88 -9.11 -12.88
CA GLU A 195 -23.72 -8.09 -11.84
C GLU A 195 -23.49 -8.78 -10.50
N VAL A 196 -22.34 -8.54 -9.89
CA VAL A 196 -22.14 -8.87 -8.47
C VAL A 196 -22.72 -7.70 -7.68
N GLN A 197 -23.96 -7.86 -7.20
CA GLN A 197 -24.54 -6.91 -6.24
C GLN A 197 -23.82 -7.09 -4.89
N LEU A 198 -23.07 -6.08 -4.48
CA LEU A 198 -22.56 -5.96 -3.12
C LEU A 198 -23.70 -5.48 -2.22
N GLU A 199 -24.33 -6.40 -1.49
CA GLU A 199 -25.28 -6.06 -0.44
C GLU A 199 -24.53 -5.65 0.82
N CYS A 200 -24.58 -4.37 1.18
CA CYS A 200 -24.18 -3.93 2.52
C CYS A 200 -25.21 -4.44 3.55
N SER A 201 -24.91 -5.56 4.21
CA SER A 201 -25.67 -6.02 5.38
C SER A 201 -25.51 -5.03 6.54
N SER A 202 -26.61 -4.41 6.96
CA SER A 202 -26.66 -3.55 8.14
C SER A 202 -26.72 -4.33 9.47
N ASN A 203 -26.52 -5.64 9.46
CA ASN A 203 -26.56 -6.48 10.64
C ASN A 203 -25.34 -7.39 10.67
N GLY A 204 -24.31 -7.00 11.43
CA GLY A 204 -23.50 -7.83 12.33
C GLY A 204 -22.86 -9.16 11.88
N ASP A 205 -23.13 -9.65 10.68
CA ASP A 205 -22.65 -10.92 10.15
C ASP A 205 -22.20 -10.65 8.71
N ALA A 206 -20.89 -10.80 8.49
CA ALA A 206 -20.30 -10.70 7.18
C ALA A 206 -20.79 -11.87 6.31
N ILE A 207 -21.42 -11.54 5.19
CA ILE A 207 -21.63 -12.46 4.08
C ILE A 207 -21.24 -11.70 2.80
N PHE A 208 -20.11 -12.16 2.23
CA PHE A 208 -19.42 -11.83 0.97
C PHE A 208 -18.86 -10.42 0.79
#